data_AF-A0A943BPS0-F1
#
_entry.id   AF-A0A943BPS0-F1
#
_cell.length_a   1.000
_cell.length_b   1.000
_cell.length_c   1.000
_cell.angle_alpha   90.00
_cell.angle_beta   90.00
_cell.angle_gamma   90.00
#
_symmetry.space_group_name_H-M   'P 1'
#
loop_
_entity.id
_entity.type
_entity.pdbx_description
1 polymer ?
#
loop_
_entity_poly.entity_id
_entity_poly.type
_entity_poly.pdbx_seq_one_letter_code
_entity_poly.pdbx_strand_id
1 'polypeptide(L)'
;MFDGMPVRVRVNPKYDEREEAFWHLTCRDYSHGDGLPESRDPDVERCRRIRWPRAFIENHRACALHSDMAGECRGVMIWTASHTVRRGRSVPRVKLFQEDESYLVVLEPRRKKGYCLLITAYHVEEEWSRRKIMREAEKNGALFVGPCG
;
A
#
# COMPACT_ATOMS: atom_id res chain seq x y z
N MET A 1 -8.69 11.28 -0.07
CA MET A 1 -9.67 10.38 0.60
C MET A 1 -9.63 9.00 -0.04
N PHE A 2 -10.08 7.94 0.63
CA PHE A 2 -10.23 6.58 0.06
C PHE A 2 -11.68 6.11 0.25
N ASP A 3 -12.41 5.87 -0.85
CA ASP A 3 -13.82 5.45 -0.82
C ASP A 3 -14.70 6.28 0.14
N GLY A 4 -14.57 7.60 0.06
CA GLY A 4 -15.30 8.54 0.92
C GLY A 4 -14.81 8.60 2.38
N MET A 5 -13.83 7.78 2.78
CA MET A 5 -13.21 7.84 4.10
C MET A 5 -11.94 8.70 4.10
N PRO A 6 -11.72 9.56 5.10
CA PRO A 6 -10.44 10.24 5.29
C PRO A 6 -9.33 9.22 5.53
N VAL A 7 -8.17 9.46 4.92
CA VAL A 7 -6.96 8.67 5.18
C VAL A 7 -6.08 9.45 6.14
N ARG A 8 -5.61 8.77 7.19
CA ARG A 8 -4.71 9.31 8.21
C ARG A 8 -3.43 8.49 8.23
N VAL A 9 -2.32 9.14 8.58
CA VAL A 9 -1.06 8.43 8.83
C VAL A 9 -1.07 7.84 10.24
N ARG A 10 -0.36 6.73 10.42
CA ARG A 10 -0.16 6.16 11.75
C ARG A 10 0.92 6.96 12.49
N VAL A 11 0.50 7.65 13.55
CA VAL A 11 1.38 8.55 14.33
C VAL A 11 2.21 7.78 15.36
N ASN A 12 1.58 6.87 16.10
CA ASN A 12 2.21 6.19 17.24
C ASN A 12 2.53 4.71 16.97
N PRO A 13 3.69 4.21 17.43
CA PRO A 13 4.68 4.93 18.26
C PRO A 13 5.49 5.96 17.45
N LYS A 14 5.86 7.07 18.09
CA LYS A 14 6.84 7.99 17.53
C LYS A 14 8.25 7.46 17.79
N TYR A 15 9.13 7.67 16.83
CA TYR A 15 10.57 7.41 16.95
C TYR A 15 11.31 8.61 16.38
N ASP A 16 12.27 9.13 17.14
CA ASP A 16 13.05 10.33 16.79
C ASP A 16 12.16 11.50 16.33
N GLU A 17 11.16 11.83 17.16
CA GLU A 17 10.14 12.87 16.95
C GLU A 17 9.20 12.70 15.72
N ARG A 18 9.46 11.70 14.88
CA ARG A 18 8.69 11.39 13.67
C ARG A 18 7.64 10.31 13.92
N GLU A 19 6.57 10.38 13.13
CA GLU A 19 5.49 9.39 13.11
C GLU A 19 5.97 8.01 12.64
N GLU A 20 5.39 6.93 13.15
CA GLU A 20 5.67 5.56 12.65
C GLU A 20 5.53 5.48 11.12
N ALA A 21 4.47 6.09 10.57
CA ALA A 21 4.24 6.09 9.13
C ALA A 21 5.34 6.78 8.32
N PHE A 22 6.06 7.76 8.90
CA PHE A 22 7.20 8.42 8.22
C PHE A 22 8.25 7.37 7.88
N TRP A 23 8.73 6.63 8.88
CA TRP A 23 9.72 5.56 8.72
C TRP A 23 9.23 4.44 7.78
N HIS A 24 7.94 4.09 7.85
CA HIS A 24 7.33 3.12 6.94
C HIS A 24 7.18 3.60 5.49
N LEU A 25 7.28 4.90 5.24
CA LEU A 25 7.14 5.51 3.90
C LEU A 25 8.47 5.95 3.31
N THR A 26 9.50 6.18 4.12
CA THR A 26 10.81 6.67 3.66
C THR A 26 11.93 5.65 3.80
N CYS A 27 11.78 4.64 4.67
CA CYS A 27 12.85 3.71 5.01
C CYS A 27 12.44 2.25 4.76
N ARG A 28 13.45 1.39 4.64
CA ARG A 28 13.32 -0.06 4.44
C ARG A 28 14.17 -0.80 5.47
N ASP A 29 13.64 -1.93 5.93
CA ASP A 29 14.41 -2.88 6.72
C ASP A 29 15.06 -3.87 5.73
N TYR A 30 16.33 -3.62 5.39
CA TYR A 30 17.11 -4.49 4.49
C TYR A 30 17.56 -5.78 5.20
N SER A 31 17.67 -5.75 6.52
CA SER A 31 18.11 -6.87 7.34
C SER A 31 17.01 -7.91 7.58
N HIS A 32 15.75 -7.55 7.32
CA HIS A 32 14.56 -8.32 7.70
C HIS A 32 14.57 -8.68 9.20
N GLY A 33 15.01 -7.74 10.03
CA GLY A 33 15.15 -7.90 11.48
C GLY A 33 13.80 -7.83 12.19
N ASP A 34 13.75 -7.06 13.27
CA ASP A 34 12.56 -6.91 14.13
C ASP A 34 11.50 -5.95 13.57
N GLY A 35 11.80 -5.29 12.44
CA GLY A 35 10.95 -4.33 11.76
C GLY A 35 10.76 -3.01 12.51
N LEU A 36 11.55 -2.74 13.54
CA LEU A 36 11.52 -1.50 14.32
C LEU A 36 12.07 -0.30 13.52
N PRO A 37 11.68 0.95 13.84
CA PRO A 37 12.18 2.14 13.16
C PRO A 37 13.71 2.27 13.15
N GLU A 38 14.37 1.94 14.26
CA GLU A 38 15.83 1.98 14.41
C GLU A 38 16.58 0.98 13.53
N SER A 39 15.92 -0.10 13.12
CA SER A 39 16.47 -1.16 12.27
C SER A 39 16.27 -0.89 10.77
N ARG A 40 15.80 0.31 10.40
CA ARG A 40 15.47 0.68 9.02
C ARG A 40 16.42 1.74 8.49
N ASP A 41 16.90 1.53 7.27
CA ASP A 41 17.73 2.50 6.56
C ASP A 41 16.89 3.34 5.58
N PRO A 42 17.26 4.61 5.34
CA PRO A 42 16.64 5.43 4.30
C PRO A 42 16.67 4.75 2.93
N ASP A 43 15.51 4.71 2.27
CA ASP A 43 15.34 4.10 0.96
C ASP A 43 15.09 5.21 -0.07
N VAL A 44 16.00 5.33 -1.04
CA VAL A 44 15.98 6.41 -2.04
C VAL A 44 14.74 6.32 -2.93
N GLU A 45 14.30 5.12 -3.31
CA GLU A 45 13.16 4.91 -4.19
C GLU A 45 11.83 5.26 -3.49
N ARG A 46 11.74 4.96 -2.19
CA ARG A 46 10.66 5.41 -1.31
C ARG A 46 10.62 6.93 -1.19
N CYS A 47 11.76 7.56 -0.90
CA CYS A 47 11.87 9.02 -0.78
C CYS A 47 11.49 9.74 -2.08
N ARG A 48 11.95 9.24 -3.23
CA ARG A 48 11.58 9.77 -4.57
C ARG A 48 10.08 9.73 -4.83
N ARG A 49 9.38 8.76 -4.25
CA ARG A 49 7.94 8.53 -4.44
C ARG A 49 7.08 8.98 -3.26
N ILE A 50 7.57 9.87 -2.40
CA ILE A 50 6.84 10.27 -1.18
C ILE A 50 5.43 10.83 -1.43
N ARG A 51 5.18 11.39 -2.62
CA ARG A 51 3.86 11.90 -3.02
C ARG A 51 2.93 10.83 -3.62
N TRP A 52 3.47 9.71 -4.08
CA TRP A 52 2.72 8.67 -4.79
C TRP A 52 1.65 8.00 -3.95
N PRO A 53 1.82 7.72 -2.64
CA PRO A 53 0.76 7.10 -1.84
C PRO A 53 -0.55 7.88 -1.94
N ARG A 54 -0.49 9.21 -1.83
CA ARG A 54 -1.66 10.06 -1.96
C ARG A 54 -2.28 9.98 -3.36
N ALA A 55 -1.46 10.07 -4.41
CA ALA A 55 -1.93 9.99 -5.78
C ALA A 55 -2.65 8.66 -6.06
N PHE A 56 -2.07 7.54 -5.62
CA PHE A 56 -2.68 6.22 -5.75
C PHE A 56 -3.98 6.11 -4.97
N ILE A 57 -4.01 6.57 -3.72
CA ILE A 57 -5.21 6.52 -2.88
C ILE A 57 -6.36 7.33 -3.50
N GLU A 58 -6.08 8.53 -4.00
CA GLU A 58 -7.10 9.44 -4.50
C GLU A 58 -7.56 9.08 -5.92
N ASN A 59 -6.68 8.47 -6.73
CA ASN A 59 -6.94 8.20 -8.14
C ASN A 59 -7.03 6.70 -8.49
N HIS A 60 -7.13 5.79 -7.50
CA HIS A 60 -7.16 4.34 -7.75
C HIS A 60 -8.25 3.86 -8.72
N ARG A 61 -9.31 4.66 -8.95
CA ARG A 61 -10.36 4.36 -9.94
C ARG A 61 -10.19 5.04 -11.28
N ALA A 62 -9.24 5.96 -11.43
CA ALA A 62 -9.06 6.74 -12.64
C ALA A 62 -8.69 5.85 -13.84
N CYS A 63 -7.99 4.75 -13.61
CA CYS A 63 -7.66 3.78 -14.66
C CYS A 63 -8.88 3.19 -15.36
N ALA A 64 -10.05 3.13 -14.72
CA ALA A 64 -11.27 2.65 -15.37
C ALA A 64 -11.77 3.60 -16.49
N LEU A 65 -11.29 4.86 -16.49
CA LEU A 65 -11.63 5.86 -17.50
C LEU A 65 -10.69 5.80 -18.72
N HIS A 66 -9.65 4.97 -18.68
CA HIS A 66 -8.66 4.84 -19.75
C HIS A 66 -9.14 3.89 -20.88
N SER A 67 -10.40 3.99 -21.29
CA SER A 67 -11.00 3.08 -22.30
C SER A 67 -10.20 2.99 -23.59
N ASP A 68 -9.58 4.10 -23.99
CA ASP A 68 -8.85 4.23 -25.25
C ASP A 68 -7.39 3.75 -25.14
N MET A 69 -6.94 3.40 -23.93
CA MET A 69 -5.60 2.86 -23.62
C MET A 69 -5.67 1.39 -23.19
N ALA A 70 -6.64 0.65 -23.73
CA ALA A 70 -6.78 -0.78 -23.50
C ALA A 70 -5.51 -1.52 -23.95
N GLY A 71 -4.85 -2.22 -23.02
CA GLY A 71 -3.56 -2.90 -23.25
C GLY A 71 -2.31 -2.10 -22.84
N GLU A 72 -2.43 -0.78 -22.65
CA GLU A 72 -1.34 0.07 -22.15
C GLU A 72 -1.46 0.35 -20.65
N CYS A 73 -2.70 0.42 -20.15
CA CYS A 73 -2.97 0.56 -18.72
C CYS A 73 -3.51 -0.75 -18.15
N ARG A 74 -2.74 -1.43 -17.29
CA ARG A 74 -3.21 -2.64 -16.59
C ARG A 74 -4.17 -2.34 -15.44
N GLY A 75 -4.28 -1.07 -15.08
CA GLY A 75 -5.12 -0.62 -13.97
C GLY A 75 -4.54 -0.94 -12.60
N VAL A 76 -5.40 -0.84 -11.59
CA VAL A 76 -5.06 -1.06 -10.17
C VAL A 76 -5.81 -2.28 -9.64
N MET A 77 -5.07 -3.22 -9.08
CA MET A 77 -5.62 -4.33 -8.30
C MET A 77 -5.91 -3.89 -6.88
N ILE A 78 -7.14 -4.15 -6.42
CA ILE A 78 -7.60 -3.78 -5.09
C ILE A 78 -8.17 -5.01 -4.40
N TRP A 79 -7.59 -5.41 -3.27
CA TRP A 79 -8.10 -6.52 -2.48
C TRP A 79 -8.01 -6.25 -0.98
N THR A 80 -8.82 -6.97 -0.23
CA THR A 80 -8.75 -6.97 1.23
C THR A 80 -8.16 -8.30 1.70
N ALA A 81 -7.10 -8.26 2.50
CA ALA A 81 -6.49 -9.43 3.12
C ALA A 81 -6.50 -9.29 4.64
N SER A 82 -6.63 -10.43 5.34
CA SER A 82 -6.46 -10.46 6.80
C SER A 82 -4.99 -10.41 7.16
N HIS A 83 -4.62 -9.48 8.03
CA HIS A 83 -3.26 -9.35 8.55
C HIS A 83 -3.24 -9.60 10.06
N THR A 84 -2.48 -10.60 10.49
CA THR A 84 -2.27 -10.90 11.90
C THR A 84 -1.33 -9.88 12.52
N VAL A 85 -1.81 -9.11 13.48
CA VAL A 85 -0.98 -8.20 14.29
C VAL A 85 -0.48 -8.92 15.55
N ARG A 86 0.47 -8.30 16.26
CA ARG A 86 0.94 -8.78 17.57
C ARG A 86 -0.26 -9.10 18.48
N ARG A 87 -0.18 -10.22 19.22
CA ARG A 87 -1.24 -10.80 20.07
C ARG A 87 -2.35 -11.58 19.33
N GLY A 88 -2.09 -12.05 18.11
CA GLY A 88 -2.97 -13.01 17.40
C GLY A 88 -4.27 -12.42 16.86
N ARG A 89 -4.45 -11.10 16.93
CA ARG A 89 -5.62 -10.42 16.37
C ARG A 89 -5.43 -10.24 14.86
N SER A 90 -6.44 -10.59 14.08
CA SER A 90 -6.47 -10.29 12.65
C SER A 90 -7.19 -8.95 12.39
N VAL A 91 -6.59 -8.12 11.54
CA VAL A 91 -7.18 -6.86 11.07
C VAL A 91 -7.23 -6.85 9.54
N PRO A 92 -8.27 -6.27 8.92
CA PRO A 92 -8.34 -6.19 7.47
C PRO A 92 -7.35 -5.13 6.96
N ARG A 93 -6.60 -5.46 5.92
CA ARG A 93 -5.80 -4.51 5.14
C ARG A 93 -6.28 -4.47 3.71
N VAL A 94 -6.54 -3.26 3.22
CA VAL A 94 -6.82 -3.01 1.81
C VAL A 94 -5.49 -2.73 1.13
N LYS A 95 -5.22 -3.44 0.04
CA LYS A 95 -4.00 -3.30 -0.76
C LYS A 95 -4.38 -2.76 -2.13
N LEU A 96 -3.61 -1.79 -2.60
CA LEU A 96 -3.71 -1.18 -3.92
C LEU A 96 -2.40 -1.46 -4.62
N PHE A 97 -2.41 -2.29 -5.65
CA PHE A 97 -1.22 -2.65 -6.41
C PHE A 97 -1.40 -2.29 -7.88
N GLN A 98 -0.43 -1.57 -8.44
CA GLN A 98 -0.40 -1.22 -9.85
C GLN A 98 0.82 -1.91 -10.45
N GLU A 99 0.58 -2.81 -11.40
CA GLU A 99 1.61 -3.73 -11.90
C GLU A 99 2.67 -3.01 -12.74
N ASP A 100 2.26 -2.01 -13.55
CA ASP A 100 3.14 -1.30 -14.48
C ASP A 100 4.21 -0.51 -13.72
N GLU A 101 3.81 0.21 -12.68
CA GLU A 101 4.69 0.94 -11.76
C GLU A 101 5.27 0.08 -10.64
N SER A 102 4.87 -1.19 -10.55
CA SER A 102 5.24 -2.12 -9.47
C SER A 102 5.11 -1.52 -8.07
N TYR A 103 4.04 -0.75 -7.84
CA TYR A 103 3.88 0.04 -6.63
C TYR A 103 2.72 -0.47 -5.79
N LEU A 104 2.97 -0.71 -4.50
CA LEU A 104 1.99 -1.19 -3.55
C LEU A 104 1.69 -0.12 -2.50
N VAL A 105 0.40 0.14 -2.24
CA VAL A 105 -0.08 0.93 -1.11
C VAL A 105 -0.92 0.04 -0.20
N VAL A 106 -0.70 0.14 1.12
CA VAL A 106 -1.39 -0.66 2.12
C VAL A 106 -2.14 0.25 3.09
N LEU A 107 -3.46 0.08 3.12
CA LEU A 107 -4.38 0.77 4.01
C LEU A 107 -4.98 -0.19 5.03
N GLU A 108 -5.35 0.33 6.20
CA GLU A 108 -6.08 -0.41 7.22
C GLU A 108 -7.38 0.35 7.57
N PRO A 109 -8.54 -0.14 7.11
CA PRO A 109 -9.81 0.51 7.39
C PRO A 109 -10.17 0.45 8.88
N ARG A 110 -10.42 1.61 9.49
CA ARG A 110 -10.97 1.74 10.85
C ARG A 110 -12.45 2.13 10.76
N ARG A 111 -13.27 1.22 10.21
CA ARG A 111 -14.72 1.45 9.95
C ARG A 111 -15.48 2.06 11.13
N LYS A 112 -15.29 1.52 12.35
CA LYS A 112 -15.91 2.05 13.58
C LYS A 112 -15.56 3.52 13.89
N LYS A 113 -14.42 4.00 13.38
CA LYS A 113 -13.93 5.37 13.60
C LYS A 113 -14.07 6.25 12.34
N GLY A 114 -14.58 5.72 11.24
CA GLY A 114 -14.81 6.47 10.00
C GLY A 114 -13.55 6.97 9.29
N TYR A 115 -12.42 6.25 9.38
CA TYR A 115 -11.19 6.61 8.64
C TYR A 115 -10.38 5.38 8.22
N CYS A 116 -9.44 5.56 7.30
CA CYS A 116 -8.43 4.57 6.94
C CYS A 116 -7.04 4.99 7.44
N LEU A 117 -6.23 4.05 7.89
CA LEU A 117 -4.82 4.29 8.20
C LEU A 117 -3.95 3.93 7.00
N LEU A 118 -3.07 4.84 6.58
CA LEU A 118 -1.96 4.49 5.71
C LEU A 118 -0.90 3.76 6.53
N ILE A 119 -0.67 2.49 6.22
CA ILE A 119 0.30 1.63 6.92
C ILE A 119 1.68 1.74 6.29
N THR A 120 1.77 1.56 4.97
CA THR A 120 3.01 1.68 4.21
C THR A 120 2.69 1.81 2.72
N ALA A 121 3.66 2.24 1.95
CA ALA A 121 3.63 2.23 0.51
C ALA A 121 5.07 2.12 -0.02
N TYR A 122 5.27 1.34 -1.08
CA TYR A 122 6.62 1.09 -1.60
C TYR A 122 6.61 0.52 -3.02
N HIS A 123 7.73 0.74 -3.71
CA HIS A 123 8.07 0.10 -4.97
C HIS A 123 8.54 -1.34 -4.71
N VAL A 124 8.05 -2.29 -5.49
CA VAL A 124 8.36 -3.71 -5.39
C VAL A 124 9.41 -4.05 -6.44
N GLU A 125 10.68 -4.05 -6.03
CA GLU A 125 11.82 -4.31 -6.91
C GLU A 125 11.90 -5.77 -7.36
N GLU A 126 11.67 -6.68 -6.42
CA GLU A 126 11.94 -8.10 -6.61
C GLU A 126 10.79 -8.82 -7.33
N GLU A 127 11.10 -9.49 -8.45
CA GLU A 127 10.12 -10.23 -9.25
C GLU A 127 9.40 -11.32 -8.43
N TRP A 128 10.13 -12.00 -7.54
CA TRP A 128 9.52 -13.00 -6.64
C TRP A 128 8.53 -12.36 -5.67
N SER A 129 8.77 -11.12 -5.22
CA SER A 129 7.87 -10.36 -4.35
C SER A 129 6.62 -9.95 -5.13
N ARG A 130 6.79 -9.48 -6.36
CA ARG A 130 5.68 -9.16 -7.28
C ARG A 130 4.79 -10.39 -7.48
N ARG A 131 5.37 -11.54 -7.82
CA ARG A 131 4.62 -12.80 -7.98
C ARG A 131 3.87 -13.23 -6.72
N LYS A 132 4.44 -13.03 -5.52
CA LYS A 132 3.73 -13.30 -4.25
C LYS A 132 2.54 -12.37 -4.06
N ILE A 133 2.70 -11.09 -4.36
CA ILE A 133 1.62 -10.09 -4.28
C ILE A 133 0.50 -10.45 -5.25
N MET A 134 0.82 -10.79 -6.50
CA MET A 134 -0.17 -11.20 -7.50
C MET A 134 -0.97 -12.44 -7.07
N ARG A 135 -0.29 -13.48 -6.56
CA ARG A 135 -0.97 -14.67 -6.02
C ARG A 135 -1.85 -14.36 -4.83
N GLU A 136 -1.42 -13.44 -3.96
CA GLU A 136 -2.23 -12.99 -2.83
C GLU A 136 -3.47 -12.23 -3.32
N ALA A 137 -3.32 -11.35 -4.30
CA ALA A 137 -4.42 -10.61 -4.91
C ALA A 137 -5.46 -11.55 -5.53
N GLU A 138 -5.01 -12.51 -6.34
CA GLU A 138 -5.86 -13.54 -6.94
C GLU A 138 -6.61 -14.36 -5.88
N LYS A 139 -5.89 -14.88 -4.87
CA LYS A 139 -6.47 -15.66 -3.77
C LYS A 139 -7.55 -14.91 -2.99
N ASN A 140 -7.43 -13.59 -2.86
CA ASN A 140 -8.39 -12.77 -2.12
C ASN A 140 -9.44 -12.11 -3.04
N GLY A 141 -9.53 -12.53 -4.30
CA GLY A 141 -10.54 -12.01 -5.25
C GLY A 141 -10.36 -10.52 -5.52
N ALA A 142 -9.15 -10.11 -5.89
CA ALA A 142 -8.87 -8.71 -6.21
C ALA A 142 -9.82 -8.16 -7.26
N LEU A 143 -10.34 -6.96 -6.99
CA LEU A 143 -11.02 -6.13 -7.95
C LEU A 143 -9.97 -5.48 -8.86
N PHE A 144 -10.11 -5.68 -10.16
CA PHE A 144 -9.27 -5.03 -11.16
C PHE A 144 -9.96 -3.75 -11.61
N VAL A 145 -9.29 -2.62 -11.44
CA VAL A 145 -9.81 -1.30 -11.83
C VAL A 145 -8.96 -0.75 -12.95
N GLY A 146 -9.34 -1.06 -14.19
CA GLY A 146 -8.65 -0.67 -15.41
C GLY A 146 -9.53 -0.92 -16.63
N PRO A 147 -9.08 -0.52 -17.84
CA PRO A 147 -9.84 -0.71 -19.07
C PRO A 147 -10.02 -2.19 -19.45
N CYS A 148 -9.19 -3.07 -18.90
CA CYS A 148 -9.22 -4.51 -19.15
C CYS A 148 -9.98 -5.32 -18.07
N GLY A 149 -10.61 -4.65 -17.09
CA GLY A 149 -11.22 -5.26 -15.89
C GLY A 149 -12.74 -5.18 -15.83
#